data_AF-A0A7X7SYZ7-F1
#
_entry.id   AF-A0A7X7SYZ7-F1
#
_cell.length_a   1.000
_cell.length_b   1.000
_cell.length_c   1.000
_cell.angle_alpha   90.00
_cell.angle_beta   90.00
_cell.angle_gamma   90.00
#
_symmetry.space_group_name_H-M   'P 1'
#
loop_
_entity.id
_entity.type
_entity.pdbx_description
1 polymer ?
#
loop_
_entity_poly.entity_id
_entity_poly.type
_entity_poly.pdbx_seq_one_letter_code
_entity_poly.pdbx_strand_id
1 'polypeptide(L)'
;MAKRVFNIEKTEKFQAGMSTYVYIQLDDAGFGKAIVEWKHGEQKEFPVKKGQRLYVNMWGGFPDVQVWEQPKPPKDPIMRFLWEHGFPKKKVLPWNDAQFVDWDASDDIGGVQGFTWTKQIEKVKFLMHRTEWTSSMSGNARVGSKRIKAVAVAPDATLDEVQRDFAALKIYFDEIPVVPRP
;
A
#
# COMPACT_ATOMS: atom_id res chain seq x y z
N MET A 1 16.19 13.23 2.10
CA MET A 1 16.11 11.79 1.73
C MET A 1 16.91 10.93 2.71
N ALA A 2 16.45 10.77 3.95
CA ALA A 2 17.24 10.06 4.98
C ALA A 2 16.91 8.56 5.12
N LYS A 3 15.81 8.10 4.53
CA LYS A 3 15.39 6.69 4.55
C LYS A 3 15.48 6.13 3.14
N ARG A 4 16.10 4.96 2.99
CA ARG A 4 16.15 4.21 1.73
C ARG A 4 15.79 2.74 1.95
N VAL A 5 15.24 2.14 0.90
CA VAL A 5 14.86 0.73 0.86
C VAL A 5 15.54 0.10 -0.35
N PHE A 6 16.23 -1.02 -0.13
CA PHE A 6 16.91 -1.78 -1.18
C PHE A 6 16.28 -3.17 -1.28
N ASN A 7 15.92 -3.58 -2.49
CA ASN A 7 15.55 -4.97 -2.75
C ASN A 7 16.84 -5.79 -2.89
N ILE A 8 16.95 -6.89 -2.15
CA ILE A 8 18.12 -7.78 -2.20
C ILE A 8 17.87 -8.79 -3.32
N GLU A 9 18.37 -8.52 -4.53
CA GLU A 9 18.16 -9.39 -5.69
C GLU A 9 19.44 -10.08 -6.16
N LYS A 10 20.57 -9.37 -6.02
CA LYS A 10 21.91 -9.78 -6.46
C LYS A 10 22.98 -9.10 -5.61
N THR A 11 24.21 -9.56 -5.74
CA THR A 11 25.39 -8.88 -5.19
C THR A 11 25.56 -7.52 -5.87
N GLU A 12 25.51 -6.43 -5.09
CA GLU A 12 25.55 -5.06 -5.64
C GLU A 12 25.95 -4.04 -4.56
N LYS A 13 26.61 -2.95 -4.98
CA LYS A 13 27.03 -1.85 -4.11
C LYS A 13 26.25 -0.58 -4.45
N PHE A 14 25.72 0.08 -3.43
CA PHE A 14 24.89 1.27 -3.55
C PHE A 14 25.43 2.40 -2.68
N GLN A 15 25.34 3.64 -3.19
CA GLN A 15 25.47 4.83 -2.35
C GLN A 15 24.08 5.15 -1.78
N ALA A 16 23.90 4.91 -0.47
CA ALA A 16 22.63 5.15 0.21
C ALA A 16 22.46 6.62 0.61
N GLY A 17 23.54 7.30 0.97
CA GLY A 17 23.57 8.70 1.37
C GLY A 17 24.93 9.35 1.07
N MET A 18 25.14 10.58 1.54
CA MET A 18 26.40 11.30 1.30
C MET A 18 27.63 10.56 1.86
N SER A 19 27.48 9.90 3.01
CA SER A 19 28.56 9.18 3.71
C SER A 19 28.16 7.76 4.11
N THR A 20 27.22 7.16 3.37
CA THR A 20 26.71 5.80 3.66
C THR A 20 26.68 4.96 2.40
N TYR A 21 27.38 3.83 2.45
CA TYR A 21 27.42 2.85 1.37
C TYR A 21 26.83 1.53 1.87
N VAL A 22 26.10 0.86 0.99
CA VAL A 22 25.54 -0.46 1.25
C VAL A 22 26.13 -1.40 0.23
N TYR A 23 26.70 -2.51 0.69
CA TYR A 23 27.23 -3.55 -0.17
C TYR A 23 26.56 -4.88 0.15
N ILE A 24 25.78 -5.39 -0.79
CA ILE A 24 25.10 -6.68 -0.69
C ILE A 24 26.00 -7.73 -1.33
N GLN A 25 26.25 -8.81 -0.61
CA GLN A 25 26.95 -10.01 -1.06
C GLN A 25 26.04 -11.21 -0.87
N LEU A 26 25.77 -11.97 -1.94
CA LEU A 26 24.98 -13.20 -1.92
C LEU A 26 25.81 -14.34 -2.52
N ASP A 27 25.59 -15.55 -2.01
CA ASP A 27 26.05 -16.80 -2.58
C ASP A 27 25.07 -17.33 -3.65
N ASP A 28 25.43 -18.45 -4.29
CA ASP A 28 24.61 -19.09 -5.33
C ASP A 28 23.27 -19.63 -4.80
N ALA A 29 23.18 -19.89 -3.50
CA ALA A 29 21.94 -20.30 -2.82
C ALA A 29 21.04 -19.08 -2.45
N GLY A 30 21.52 -17.86 -2.70
CA GLY A 30 20.82 -16.61 -2.42
C GLY A 30 20.88 -16.18 -0.95
N PHE A 31 21.81 -16.69 -0.14
CA PHE A 31 22.07 -16.22 1.22
C PHE A 31 23.34 -15.38 1.27
N GLY A 32 23.45 -14.47 2.24
CA GLY A 32 24.69 -13.73 2.41
C GLY A 32 24.56 -12.58 3.41
N LYS A 33 25.26 -11.49 3.13
CA LYS A 33 25.35 -10.33 4.03
C LYS A 33 25.22 -9.00 3.31
N ALA A 34 24.57 -8.05 3.97
CA ALA A 34 24.63 -6.65 3.62
C ALA A 34 25.62 -5.96 4.57
N ILE A 35 26.64 -5.34 4.00
CA ILE A 35 27.64 -4.54 4.72
C ILE A 35 27.22 -3.08 4.57
N VAL A 36 26.88 -2.43 5.69
CA VAL A 36 26.57 -1.01 5.71
C VAL A 36 27.79 -0.28 6.27
N GLU A 37 28.40 0.52 5.41
CA GLU A 37 29.53 1.39 5.73
C GLU A 37 29.03 2.81 5.98
N TRP A 38 29.50 3.43 7.05
CA TRP A 38 29.12 4.77 7.46
C TRP A 38 30.34 5.59 7.92
N LYS A 39 30.32 6.89 7.57
CA LYS A 39 31.40 7.85 7.91
C LYS A 39 32.79 7.27 7.62
N HIS A 40 33.72 7.34 8.56
CA HIS A 40 35.16 7.08 8.38
C HIS A 40 35.47 5.58 8.34
N GLY A 41 34.72 4.82 7.53
CA GLY A 41 34.94 3.38 7.31
C GLY A 41 34.36 2.46 8.39
N GLU A 42 33.49 2.96 9.27
CA GLU A 42 32.78 2.09 10.21
C GLU A 42 31.81 1.19 9.44
N GLN A 43 31.91 -0.13 9.64
CA GLN A 43 31.10 -1.11 8.94
C GLN A 43 30.33 -1.99 9.90
N LYS A 44 29.10 -2.35 9.53
CA LYS A 44 28.30 -3.37 10.21
C LYS A 44 27.68 -4.31 9.20
N GLU A 45 27.69 -5.59 9.55
CA GLU A 45 27.13 -6.65 8.70
C GLU A 45 25.74 -7.07 9.18
N PHE A 46 24.86 -7.33 8.22
CA PHE A 46 23.51 -7.81 8.46
C PHE A 46 23.28 -9.06 7.61
N PRO A 47 22.81 -10.17 8.20
CA PRO A 47 22.47 -11.36 7.42
C PRO A 47 21.27 -11.05 6.51
N VAL A 48 21.38 -11.42 5.24
CA VAL A 48 20.35 -11.18 4.23
C VAL A 48 20.15 -12.39 3.33
N LYS A 49 18.98 -12.43 2.70
CA LYS A 49 18.61 -13.42 1.69
C LYS A 49 18.01 -12.73 0.47
N LYS A 50 18.24 -13.30 -0.71
CA LYS A 50 17.58 -12.93 -1.96
C LYS A 50 16.06 -12.88 -1.78
N GLY A 51 15.46 -11.79 -2.22
CA GLY A 51 14.03 -11.50 -2.09
C GLY A 51 13.65 -10.71 -0.83
N GLN A 52 14.56 -10.50 0.13
CA GLN A 52 14.32 -9.62 1.27
C GLN A 52 14.50 -8.13 0.89
N ARG A 53 14.10 -7.25 1.80
CA ARG A 53 14.32 -5.80 1.72
C ARG A 53 15.23 -5.33 2.85
N LEU A 54 16.19 -4.50 2.51
CA LEU A 54 17.04 -3.78 3.47
C LEU A 54 16.51 -2.36 3.61
N TYR A 55 16.06 -2.01 4.80
CA TYR A 55 15.69 -0.65 5.18
C TYR A 55 16.87 0.01 5.86
N VAL A 56 17.27 1.19 5.38
CA VAL A 56 18.37 1.97 5.96
C VAL A 56 17.84 3.37 6.28
N ASN A 57 17.83 3.70 7.57
CA ASN A 57 17.47 5.01 8.09
C ASN A 57 18.74 5.71 8.57
N MET A 58 19.18 6.69 7.80
CA MET A 58 20.44 7.41 7.95
C MET A 58 20.34 8.62 8.90
N TRP A 59 19.32 8.65 9.77
CA TRP A 59 19.19 9.69 10.81
C TRP A 59 20.03 9.33 12.04
N GLY A 60 20.87 10.26 12.49
CA GLY A 60 21.64 10.15 13.74
C GLY A 60 23.11 9.77 13.56
N GLY A 61 23.65 9.00 14.51
CA GLY A 61 24.98 8.40 14.47
C GLY A 61 24.99 7.24 13.45
N PHE A 62 25.09 6.01 13.93
CA PHE A 62 25.03 4.84 13.05
C PHE A 62 23.63 4.69 12.39
N PRO A 63 23.53 4.37 11.09
CA PRO A 63 22.24 4.15 10.43
C PRO A 63 21.44 3.02 11.09
N ASP A 64 20.15 3.25 11.34
CA ASP A 64 19.25 2.17 11.75
C ASP A 64 18.93 1.29 10.53
N VAL A 65 19.19 -0.01 10.64
CA VAL A 65 19.12 -0.96 9.53
C VAL A 65 18.24 -2.13 9.92
N GLN A 66 17.25 -2.44 9.06
CA GLN A 66 16.34 -3.56 9.27
C GLN A 66 16.23 -4.40 8.01
N VAL A 67 16.21 -5.73 8.19
CA VAL A 67 16.02 -6.71 7.12
C VAL A 67 14.61 -7.28 7.23
N TRP A 68 13.84 -7.15 6.16
CA TRP A 68 12.43 -7.55 6.14
C TRP A 68 12.21 -8.58 5.04
N GLU A 69 11.42 -9.60 5.35
CA GLU A 69 10.85 -10.47 4.33
C GLU A 69 9.86 -9.68 3.46
N GLN A 70 9.92 -9.87 2.14
CA GLN A 70 8.85 -9.36 1.31
C GLN A 70 7.55 -10.12 1.61
N PRO A 71 6.39 -9.43 1.63
CA PRO A 71 5.11 -10.11 1.76
C PRO A 71 4.97 -11.09 0.60
N LYS A 72 4.82 -12.37 0.91
CA LYS A 72 4.60 -13.40 -0.10
C LYS A 72 3.18 -13.24 -0.67
N PRO A 73 3.00 -13.35 -2.00
CA PRO A 73 1.67 -13.34 -2.58
C PRO A 73 0.84 -14.50 -2.00
N PRO A 74 -0.47 -14.30 -1.77
CA PRO A 74 -1.37 -15.37 -1.35
C PRO A 74 -1.36 -16.55 -2.33
N LYS A 75 -1.58 -17.77 -1.81
CA LYS A 75 -1.74 -18.98 -2.65
C LYS A 75 -3.10 -19.03 -3.34
N ASP A 76 -4.13 -18.51 -2.67
CA ASP A 76 -5.50 -18.45 -3.20
C ASP A 76 -5.56 -17.47 -4.39
N PRO A 77 -6.09 -17.89 -5.56
CA PRO A 77 -6.08 -17.07 -6.77
C PRO A 77 -6.83 -15.73 -6.62
N ILE A 78 -7.96 -15.71 -5.93
CA ILE A 78 -8.76 -14.50 -5.71
C ILE A 78 -8.02 -13.54 -4.79
N MET A 79 -7.51 -14.03 -3.66
CA MET A 79 -6.72 -13.22 -2.72
C MET A 79 -5.44 -12.71 -3.36
N ARG A 80 -4.82 -13.50 -4.25
CA ARG A 80 -3.65 -13.07 -5.03
C ARG A 80 -4.01 -11.94 -5.98
N PHE A 81 -5.08 -12.09 -6.76
CA PHE A 81 -5.59 -11.04 -7.65
C PHE A 81 -5.85 -9.74 -6.87
N LEU A 82 -6.56 -9.82 -5.73
CA LEU A 82 -6.82 -8.65 -4.89
C LEU A 82 -5.53 -8.02 -4.35
N TRP A 83 -4.56 -8.84 -3.92
CA TRP A 83 -3.26 -8.36 -3.44
C TRP A 83 -2.47 -7.62 -4.54
N GLU A 84 -2.46 -8.15 -5.76
CA GLU A 84 -1.84 -7.52 -6.94
C GLU A 84 -2.50 -6.17 -7.27
N HIS A 85 -3.79 -6.00 -6.93
CA HIS A 85 -4.54 -4.74 -7.06
C HIS A 85 -4.49 -3.84 -5.81
N GLY A 86 -3.58 -4.10 -4.87
CA GLY A 86 -3.35 -3.24 -3.70
C GLY A 86 -4.28 -3.49 -2.51
N PHE A 87 -4.98 -4.62 -2.49
CA PHE A 87 -5.84 -5.07 -1.39
C PHE A 87 -5.19 -6.23 -0.63
N PRO A 88 -4.26 -5.97 0.31
CA PRO A 88 -3.72 -7.01 1.18
C PRO A 88 -4.82 -7.57 2.08
N LYS A 89 -4.58 -8.75 2.68
CA LYS A 89 -5.54 -9.46 3.56
C LYS A 89 -6.28 -8.56 4.56
N LYS A 90 -5.61 -7.58 5.17
CA LYS A 90 -6.22 -6.63 6.12
C LYS A 90 -7.30 -5.70 5.54
N LYS A 91 -7.34 -5.55 4.22
CA LYS A 91 -8.35 -4.78 3.47
C LYS A 91 -9.40 -5.68 2.83
N VAL A 92 -9.25 -6.99 2.92
CA VAL A 92 -10.25 -7.95 2.43
C VAL A 92 -11.09 -8.39 3.63
N LEU A 93 -12.33 -7.91 3.67
CA LEU A 93 -13.24 -8.15 4.78
C LEU A 93 -14.22 -9.29 4.44
N PRO A 94 -14.80 -9.96 5.45
CA PRO A 94 -15.92 -10.88 5.25
C PRO A 94 -17.08 -10.24 4.48
N TRP A 95 -17.80 -11.05 3.70
CA TRP A 95 -18.94 -10.55 2.90
C TRP A 95 -20.04 -9.88 3.74
N ASN A 96 -20.23 -10.26 5.00
CA ASN A 96 -21.23 -9.64 5.89
C ASN A 96 -20.58 -8.82 7.02
N ASP A 97 -19.38 -8.29 6.81
CA ASP A 97 -18.70 -7.44 7.80
C ASP A 97 -19.52 -6.17 8.08
N ALA A 98 -19.65 -5.81 9.36
CA ALA A 98 -20.45 -4.66 9.81
C ALA A 98 -19.90 -3.30 9.35
N GLN A 99 -18.65 -3.23 8.87
CA GLN A 99 -18.10 -2.02 8.28
C GLN A 99 -18.72 -1.67 6.93
N PHE A 100 -19.36 -2.62 6.25
CA PHE A 100 -20.11 -2.33 5.04
C PHE A 100 -21.45 -1.70 5.40
N VAL A 101 -21.54 -0.41 5.15
CA VAL A 101 -22.72 0.42 5.41
C VAL A 101 -23.30 0.95 4.10
N ASP A 102 -24.61 1.18 4.07
CA ASP A 102 -25.26 1.78 2.89
C ASP A 102 -24.79 3.21 2.66
N TRP A 103 -24.75 4.00 3.73
CA TRP A 103 -24.25 5.38 3.74
C TRP A 103 -23.96 5.82 5.17
N ASP A 104 -22.81 6.45 5.38
CA ASP A 104 -22.38 7.04 6.65
C ASP A 104 -21.64 8.35 6.38
N ALA A 105 -22.00 9.40 7.12
CA ALA A 105 -21.43 10.72 6.99
C ALA A 105 -20.75 11.12 8.30
N SER A 106 -19.49 11.56 8.22
CA SER A 106 -18.80 12.12 9.39
C SER A 106 -19.30 13.53 9.69
N ASP A 107 -18.91 14.04 10.85
CA ASP A 107 -19.03 15.46 11.15
C ASP A 107 -18.26 16.31 10.14
N ASP A 108 -18.73 17.55 9.92
CA ASP A 108 -17.99 18.58 9.20
C ASP A 108 -16.91 19.16 10.11
N ILE A 109 -15.65 19.02 9.71
CA ILE A 109 -14.51 19.61 10.40
C ILE A 109 -13.76 20.50 9.42
N GLY A 110 -13.84 21.82 9.63
CA GLY A 110 -13.11 22.80 8.84
C GLY A 110 -13.62 22.96 7.40
N GLY A 111 -14.93 22.77 7.18
CA GLY A 111 -15.58 22.85 5.87
C GLY A 111 -15.33 21.62 5.01
N VAL A 112 -15.06 20.48 5.66
CA VAL A 112 -14.76 19.20 5.01
C VAL A 112 -15.57 18.11 5.70
N GLN A 113 -16.34 17.37 4.92
CA GLN A 113 -17.14 16.26 5.39
C GLN A 113 -16.71 14.95 4.74
N GLY A 114 -16.60 13.88 5.53
CA GLY A 114 -16.30 12.55 5.05
C GLY A 114 -17.58 11.75 4.80
N PHE A 115 -17.62 10.99 3.71
CA PHE A 115 -18.70 10.05 3.40
C PHE A 115 -18.11 8.66 3.20
N THR A 116 -18.74 7.65 3.78
CA THR A 116 -18.39 6.24 3.64
C THR A 116 -19.63 5.49 3.17
N TRP A 117 -19.50 4.67 2.14
CA TRP A 117 -20.63 3.89 1.62
C TRP A 117 -20.15 2.61 0.96
N THR A 118 -21.04 1.64 0.84
CA THR A 118 -20.79 0.39 0.14
C THR A 118 -21.34 0.47 -1.27
N LYS A 119 -20.53 0.09 -2.24
CA LYS A 119 -21.01 -0.20 -3.60
C LYS A 119 -20.70 -1.64 -3.92
N GLN A 120 -21.74 -2.38 -4.29
CA GLN A 120 -21.65 -3.76 -4.74
C GLN A 120 -21.96 -3.82 -6.24
N ILE A 121 -21.24 -4.67 -6.96
CA ILE A 121 -21.62 -5.18 -8.28
C ILE A 121 -21.48 -6.69 -8.17
N GLU A 122 -22.59 -7.40 -8.31
CA GLU A 122 -22.63 -8.86 -8.31
C GLU A 122 -21.85 -9.48 -7.14
N LYS A 123 -20.71 -10.13 -7.42
CA LYS A 123 -19.91 -10.91 -6.46
C LYS A 123 -18.84 -10.10 -5.71
N VAL A 124 -18.69 -8.81 -6.00
CA VAL A 124 -17.68 -7.95 -5.38
C VAL A 124 -18.35 -6.72 -4.75
N LYS A 125 -17.85 -6.30 -3.59
CA LYS A 125 -18.23 -5.01 -3.00
C LYS A 125 -17.04 -4.22 -2.47
N PHE A 126 -17.10 -2.91 -2.64
CA PHE A 126 -16.13 -1.96 -2.12
C PHE A 126 -16.76 -1.12 -1.01
N LEU A 127 -16.04 -1.01 0.10
CA LEU A 127 -16.27 0.05 1.08
C LEU A 127 -15.52 1.29 0.60
N MET A 128 -16.24 2.25 0.07
CA MET A 128 -15.72 3.48 -0.49
C MET A 128 -15.72 4.57 0.56
N HIS A 129 -14.79 5.51 0.41
CA HIS A 129 -14.76 6.72 1.20
C HIS A 129 -14.38 7.90 0.33
N ARG A 130 -15.04 9.03 0.53
CA ARG A 130 -14.66 10.31 -0.08
C ARG A 130 -14.74 11.41 0.95
N THR A 131 -13.98 12.46 0.73
CA THR A 131 -14.12 13.71 1.48
C THR A 131 -14.65 14.76 0.52
N GLU A 132 -15.61 15.55 0.96
CA GLU A 132 -16.12 16.70 0.22
C GLU A 132 -15.80 18.00 0.95
N TRP A 133 -15.62 19.07 0.19
CA TRP A 133 -15.47 20.42 0.70
C TRP A 133 -16.36 21.37 -0.07
N THR A 134 -16.79 22.44 0.58
CA THR A 134 -17.64 23.46 -0.03
C THR A 134 -16.82 24.66 -0.43
N SER A 135 -16.92 25.08 -1.68
CA SER A 135 -16.22 26.25 -2.19
C SER A 135 -16.83 27.53 -1.60
N SER A 136 -16.01 28.35 -0.95
CA SER A 136 -16.45 29.67 -0.46
C SER A 136 -16.83 30.64 -1.58
N MET A 137 -16.29 30.44 -2.79
CA MET A 137 -16.59 31.28 -3.95
C MET A 137 -17.88 30.91 -4.67
N SER A 138 -18.17 29.61 -4.80
CA SER A 138 -19.30 29.12 -5.61
C SER A 138 -20.42 28.46 -4.82
N GLY A 139 -20.23 28.20 -3.53
CA GLY A 139 -21.18 27.46 -2.68
C GLY A 139 -21.32 25.97 -3.04
N ASN A 140 -20.66 25.50 -4.10
CA ASN A 140 -20.77 24.13 -4.58
C ASN A 140 -19.87 23.19 -3.78
N ALA A 141 -20.42 22.02 -3.43
CA ALA A 141 -19.66 20.91 -2.86
C ALA A 141 -18.81 20.23 -3.95
N ARG A 142 -17.59 19.86 -3.59
CA ARG A 142 -16.62 19.18 -4.45
C ARG A 142 -15.98 18.03 -3.71
N VAL A 143 -15.73 16.91 -4.39
CA VAL A 143 -14.98 15.79 -3.82
C VAL A 143 -13.48 16.16 -3.77
N GLY A 144 -12.93 16.31 -2.57
CA GLY A 144 -11.51 16.63 -2.34
C GLY A 144 -10.59 15.42 -2.38
N SER A 145 -11.09 14.24 -1.98
CA SER A 145 -10.33 13.00 -2.06
C SER A 145 -11.26 11.79 -2.10
N LYS A 146 -10.78 10.66 -2.62
CA LYS A 146 -11.48 9.38 -2.60
C LYS A 146 -10.51 8.23 -2.34
N ARG A 147 -10.97 7.18 -1.68
CA ARG A 147 -10.23 5.91 -1.48
C ARG A 147 -11.17 4.74 -1.30
N ILE A 148 -10.70 3.55 -1.67
CA ILE A 148 -11.35 2.29 -1.29
C ILE A 148 -10.75 1.84 0.04
N LYS A 149 -11.59 1.79 1.09
CA LYS A 149 -11.20 1.36 2.45
C LYS A 149 -11.03 -0.15 2.51
N ALA A 150 -11.97 -0.90 1.95
CA ALA A 150 -11.99 -2.36 1.97
C ALA A 150 -12.70 -2.95 0.75
N VAL A 151 -12.44 -4.23 0.49
CA VAL A 151 -13.11 -5.05 -0.52
C VAL A 151 -13.66 -6.31 0.15
N ALA A 152 -14.78 -6.82 -0.32
CA ALA A 152 -15.22 -8.18 -0.02
C ALA A 152 -15.64 -8.89 -1.31
N VAL A 153 -15.50 -10.21 -1.28
CA VAL A 153 -15.87 -11.12 -2.36
C VAL A 153 -16.88 -12.12 -1.80
N ALA A 154 -17.91 -12.44 -2.58
CA ALA A 154 -18.93 -13.40 -2.18
C ALA A 154 -18.30 -14.81 -1.99
N PRO A 155 -18.74 -15.62 -1.00
CA PRO A 155 -18.11 -16.90 -0.66
C PRO A 155 -18.05 -17.94 -1.78
N ASP A 156 -18.88 -17.80 -2.81
CA ASP A 156 -19.04 -18.72 -3.93
C ASP A 156 -18.51 -18.16 -5.27
N ALA A 157 -17.83 -17.02 -5.25
CA ALA A 157 -17.37 -16.35 -6.45
C ALA A 157 -16.20 -17.10 -7.12
N THR A 158 -16.24 -17.20 -8.45
CA THR A 158 -15.10 -17.65 -9.24
C THR A 158 -14.12 -16.50 -9.51
N LEU A 159 -12.89 -16.82 -9.89
CA LEU A 159 -11.88 -15.80 -10.23
C LEU A 159 -12.34 -14.89 -11.37
N ASP A 160 -12.95 -15.45 -12.42
CA ASP A 160 -13.38 -14.71 -13.59
C ASP A 160 -14.50 -13.72 -13.26
N GLU A 161 -15.47 -14.14 -12.43
CA GLU A 161 -16.51 -13.25 -11.92
C GLU A 161 -15.90 -12.12 -11.09
N VAL A 162 -14.97 -12.44 -10.19
CA VAL A 162 -14.29 -11.43 -9.37
C VAL A 162 -13.55 -10.43 -10.25
N GLN A 163 -12.81 -10.88 -11.26
CA GLN A 163 -12.06 -9.99 -12.16
C GLN A 163 -12.99 -9.03 -12.91
N ARG A 164 -14.07 -9.55 -13.49
CA ARG A 164 -15.06 -8.77 -14.22
C ARG A 164 -15.76 -7.75 -13.33
N ASP A 165 -16.29 -8.21 -12.19
CA ASP A 165 -17.09 -7.39 -11.29
C ASP A 165 -16.23 -6.34 -10.55
N PHE A 166 -14.98 -6.70 -10.21
CA PHE A 166 -13.99 -5.77 -9.68
C PHE A 166 -13.65 -4.68 -10.69
N ALA A 167 -13.43 -5.03 -11.97
CA ALA A 167 -13.13 -4.05 -13.01
C ALA A 167 -14.29 -3.05 -13.19
N ALA A 168 -15.54 -3.54 -13.20
CA ALA A 168 -16.73 -2.69 -13.27
C ALA A 168 -16.83 -1.72 -12.07
N LEU A 169 -16.61 -2.22 -10.84
CA LEU A 169 -16.59 -1.39 -9.64
C LEU A 169 -15.46 -0.37 -9.65
N LYS A 170 -14.30 -0.76 -10.19
CA LYS A 170 -13.14 0.11 -10.28
C LYS A 170 -13.37 1.26 -11.25
N ILE A 171 -14.01 1.01 -12.39
CA ILE A 171 -14.43 2.05 -13.35
C ILE A 171 -15.37 3.05 -12.65
N TYR A 172 -16.44 2.56 -12.01
CA TYR A 172 -17.36 3.41 -11.25
C TYR A 172 -16.63 4.28 -10.21
N PHE A 173 -15.68 3.69 -9.47
CA PHE A 173 -14.90 4.42 -8.48
C PHE A 173 -14.00 5.48 -9.14
N ASP A 174 -13.36 5.15 -10.26
CA ASP A 174 -12.42 6.02 -10.96
C ASP A 174 -13.10 7.21 -11.64
N GLU A 175 -14.36 7.07 -12.07
CA GLU A 175 -15.17 8.14 -12.67
C GLU A 175 -15.56 9.27 -11.70
N ILE A 176 -15.47 9.05 -10.38
CA ILE A 176 -15.77 10.10 -9.39
C ILE A 176 -14.73 11.24 -9.52
N PRO A 177 -15.10 12.45 -9.96
CA PRO A 177 -14.13 13.52 -10.19
C PRO A 177 -13.58 14.03 -8.85
N VAL A 178 -12.26 14.20 -8.77
CA VAL A 178 -11.58 14.76 -7.58
C VAL A 178 -11.10 16.16 -7.91
N VAL A 179 -11.52 17.13 -7.10
CA VAL A 179 -11.08 18.52 -7.16
C VAL A 179 -10.42 18.84 -5.82
N PRO A 180 -9.09 18.86 -5.73
CA PRO A 180 -8.38 19.19 -4.49
C PRO A 180 -8.81 20.56 -3.95
N ARG A 181 -8.83 20.70 -2.63
CA ARG A 181 -9.07 22.00 -2.00
C ARG A 181 -7.92 22.96 -2.39
N PRO A 182 -8.21 24.20 -2.81
CA PRO A 182 -7.18 25.20 -3.08
C PRO A 182 -6.38 25.57 -1.83
#